data_AF-A0A1L9SZF4-F1
#
_entry.id   AF-A0A1L9SZF4-F1
#
_cell.length_a   1.000
_cell.length_b   1.000
_cell.length_c   1.000
_cell.angle_alpha   90.00
_cell.angle_beta   90.00
_cell.angle_gamma   90.00
#
_symmetry.space_group_name_H-M   'P 1'
#
loop_
_entity.id
_entity.type
_entity.pdbx_description
1 polymer ?
#
loop_
_entity_poly.entity_id
_entity_poly.type
_entity_poly.pdbx_seq_one_letter_code
_entity_poly.pdbx_strand_id
1 'polypeptide(L)'
;MSSVLEGGFPIKEISDVETYTVYMTYDLHGQWDWNNPNAADGCDGGGCLRSHVNVTETSIALSMITKAGVPNNKIFAGVASYGRSFKMEDPSCHGPECKFTGPESGARPGECTQTAGYIAEAEIKNWLESSGDNITTYWDKDSRSYISFSQDVLWAVDLTEFVSQNPDGTRIEPPKAINCTRSFDSLDDLESATGIDDYCTNIYLLQALSGNLTATLDAYRDKLDNNYDKKFGWYKEAIRKSATLSLSHFSRVNASNYFDCIIDQDGTNHTDLGCFSTTGAYGSVYWIARDKPRFEEDLFAVTVISADWLTYEAYCEEEHSHSTGSYWHVGYYGVPHLKDDFKTSNPKDKISKRLSKITDFHSNFGFTAFLANETMYMGDMSDAVDGASLAVLMISASVTSMSQVADAGQDYEDEKIKNIILLFLTGVLFLIPGLEEGAAALELAEIASILRLVGTAGDVAMSAYDVVQAKDNAPAAVFGALLGGLGALNMVKAPESFGIAAKARRGMPSGQVEALGPEVKGGLAQIDKLVKACF
;
A
#
# COMPACT_ATOMS: atom_id res chain seq x y z
N MET A 1 -36.75 -8.37 26.71
CA MET A 1 -35.28 -8.47 26.52
C MET A 1 -34.46 -7.84 27.67
N SER A 2 -34.67 -6.57 28.05
CA SER A 2 -33.83 -5.82 29.04
C SER A 2 -33.24 -6.66 30.18
N SER A 3 -34.09 -7.36 30.94
CA SER A 3 -33.72 -8.19 32.10
C SER A 3 -32.75 -9.36 31.83
N VAL A 4 -32.57 -9.78 30.57
CA VAL A 4 -31.65 -10.86 30.19
C VAL A 4 -30.22 -10.33 30.06
N LEU A 5 -30.04 -9.15 29.45
CA LEU A 5 -28.74 -8.49 29.37
C LEU A 5 -28.34 -7.88 30.72
N GLU A 6 -29.29 -7.25 31.43
CA GLU A 6 -29.04 -6.63 32.73
C GLU A 6 -28.88 -7.65 33.89
N GLY A 7 -29.34 -8.89 33.71
CA GLY A 7 -29.35 -9.92 34.76
C GLY A 7 -28.53 -11.19 34.47
N GLY A 8 -28.19 -11.47 33.21
CA GLY A 8 -27.57 -12.75 32.80
C GLY A 8 -26.10 -12.66 32.40
N PHE A 9 -25.62 -11.51 31.90
CA PHE A 9 -24.28 -11.35 31.34
C PHE A 9 -23.64 -10.03 31.78
N PRO A 10 -22.42 -10.03 32.36
CA PRO A 10 -21.63 -8.82 32.61
C PRO A 10 -21.03 -8.33 31.28
N ILE A 11 -21.89 -7.90 30.36
CA ILE A 11 -21.55 -7.70 28.95
C ILE A 11 -20.55 -6.57 28.74
N LYS A 12 -20.53 -5.58 29.65
CA LYS A 12 -19.56 -4.49 29.66
C LYS A 12 -18.16 -4.98 30.02
N GLU A 13 -18.04 -5.84 31.03
CA GLU A 13 -16.79 -6.47 31.47
C GLU A 13 -16.29 -7.50 30.45
N ILE A 14 -17.20 -8.24 29.79
CA ILE A 14 -16.88 -9.10 28.65
C ILE A 14 -16.31 -8.25 27.50
N SER A 15 -16.94 -7.11 27.19
CA SER A 15 -16.47 -6.19 26.15
C SER A 15 -15.13 -5.50 26.47
N ASP A 16 -14.67 -5.50 27.72
CA ASP A 16 -13.34 -5.01 28.08
C ASP A 16 -12.23 -6.00 27.67
N VAL A 17 -12.52 -7.30 27.63
CA VAL A 17 -11.52 -8.37 27.37
C VAL A 17 -11.59 -9.00 25.98
N GLU A 18 -12.74 -8.98 25.30
CA GLU A 18 -12.87 -9.48 23.93
C GLU A 18 -12.49 -8.42 22.87
N THR A 19 -12.13 -8.86 21.66
CA THR A 19 -11.82 -7.94 20.55
C THR A 19 -13.09 -7.28 20.00
N TYR A 20 -14.16 -8.07 19.83
CA TYR A 20 -15.45 -7.65 19.29
C TYR A 20 -16.56 -8.60 19.78
N THR A 21 -17.80 -8.11 19.80
CA THR A 21 -19.03 -8.87 20.08
C THR A 21 -19.80 -9.07 18.78
N VAL A 22 -20.13 -10.32 18.41
CA VAL A 22 -21.12 -10.60 17.36
C VAL A 22 -22.49 -10.72 18.01
N TYR A 23 -23.37 -9.75 17.77
CA TYR A 23 -24.74 -9.81 18.26
C TYR A 23 -25.59 -10.58 17.26
N MET A 24 -26.19 -11.69 17.69
CA MET A 24 -27.06 -12.52 16.85
C MET A 24 -28.40 -11.80 16.60
N THR A 25 -28.46 -11.01 15.53
CA THR A 25 -29.62 -10.22 15.10
C THR A 25 -30.53 -11.01 14.15
N TYR A 26 -30.74 -12.29 14.49
CA TYR A 26 -31.54 -13.28 13.77
C TYR A 26 -32.13 -14.27 14.78
N ASP A 27 -33.05 -15.13 14.34
CA ASP A 27 -33.83 -16.03 15.22
C ASP A 27 -34.61 -15.28 16.30
N LEU A 28 -35.10 -14.09 15.94
CA LEU A 28 -36.06 -13.32 16.74
C LEU A 28 -37.40 -14.07 16.83
N HIS A 29 -37.78 -14.72 15.73
CA HIS A 29 -39.01 -15.49 15.57
C HIS A 29 -38.76 -16.87 14.96
N GLY A 30 -39.62 -17.84 15.29
CA GLY A 30 -39.45 -19.22 14.87
C GLY A 30 -40.52 -20.18 15.42
N GLN A 31 -40.36 -21.48 15.19
CA GLN A 31 -41.35 -22.49 15.56
C GLN A 31 -41.72 -22.47 17.07
N TRP A 32 -40.79 -22.02 17.92
CA TRP A 32 -40.97 -21.84 19.36
C TRP A 32 -42.01 -20.78 19.75
N ASP A 33 -42.44 -19.92 18.81
CA ASP A 33 -43.49 -18.93 19.03
C ASP A 33 -44.90 -19.53 19.03
N TRP A 34 -45.04 -20.81 18.62
CA TRP A 34 -46.31 -21.52 18.63
C TRP A 34 -46.95 -21.51 20.02
N ASN A 35 -48.19 -21.03 20.11
CA ASN A 35 -48.95 -20.89 21.35
C ASN A 35 -48.26 -20.01 22.44
N ASN A 36 -47.30 -19.16 22.06
CA ASN A 36 -46.67 -18.18 22.95
C ASN A 36 -47.18 -16.74 22.64
N PRO A 37 -48.17 -16.21 23.38
CA PRO A 37 -48.67 -14.85 23.18
C PRO A 37 -47.69 -13.74 23.63
N ASN A 38 -46.52 -14.10 24.17
CA ASN A 38 -45.46 -13.14 24.51
C ASN A 38 -44.31 -13.17 23.49
N ALA A 39 -44.46 -13.90 22.38
CA ALA A 39 -43.45 -13.98 21.33
C ALA A 39 -43.36 -12.68 20.53
N ALA A 40 -44.50 -12.16 20.07
CA ALA A 40 -44.60 -10.99 19.20
C ALA A 40 -45.74 -10.07 19.66
N ASP A 41 -45.51 -8.76 19.61
CA ASP A 41 -46.57 -7.77 19.85
C ASP A 41 -47.73 -7.96 18.84
N GLY A 42 -48.97 -7.69 19.29
CA GLY A 42 -50.19 -7.86 18.51
C GLY A 42 -50.66 -9.30 18.27
N CYS A 43 -49.79 -10.31 18.46
CA CYS A 43 -50.07 -11.69 18.12
C CYS A 43 -50.93 -12.42 19.19
N ASP A 44 -52.23 -12.11 19.22
CA ASP A 44 -53.19 -12.78 20.11
C ASP A 44 -53.13 -14.31 19.94
N GLY A 45 -52.82 -15.01 21.04
CA GLY A 45 -52.66 -16.48 21.08
C GLY A 45 -51.30 -17.02 20.63
N GLY A 46 -50.36 -16.18 20.18
CA GLY A 46 -49.04 -16.63 19.68
C GLY A 46 -49.09 -17.30 18.31
N GLY A 47 -47.95 -17.83 17.85
CA GLY A 47 -47.84 -18.60 16.60
C GLY A 47 -48.11 -17.83 15.31
N CYS A 48 -47.81 -16.52 15.27
CA CYS A 48 -47.96 -15.70 14.06
C CYS A 48 -46.74 -15.79 13.14
N LEU A 49 -46.95 -15.61 11.83
CA LEU A 49 -45.90 -15.51 10.82
C LEU A 49 -45.15 -14.17 10.91
N ARG A 50 -44.14 -14.11 11.77
CA ARG A 50 -43.17 -13.01 11.82
C ARG A 50 -41.85 -13.45 11.18
N SER A 51 -41.13 -12.49 10.59
CA SER A 51 -39.76 -12.73 10.11
C SER A 51 -38.82 -13.05 11.27
N HIS A 52 -37.86 -13.96 11.06
CA HIS A 52 -36.80 -14.19 12.05
C HIS A 52 -35.72 -13.08 12.09
N VAL A 53 -35.78 -12.11 11.16
CA VAL A 53 -34.94 -10.92 11.07
C VAL A 53 -35.81 -9.66 10.94
N ASN A 54 -35.78 -8.78 11.95
CA ASN A 54 -36.61 -7.58 11.97
C ASN A 54 -35.72 -6.36 12.27
N VAL A 55 -35.71 -5.37 11.37
CA VAL A 55 -34.90 -4.14 11.50
C VAL A 55 -35.24 -3.34 12.76
N THR A 56 -36.51 -3.36 13.19
CA THR A 56 -36.99 -2.61 14.36
C THR A 56 -36.48 -3.26 15.64
N GLU A 57 -36.66 -4.57 15.78
CA GLU A 57 -36.15 -5.34 16.91
C GLU A 57 -34.62 -5.39 16.94
N THR A 58 -33.97 -5.51 15.78
CA THR A 58 -32.52 -5.40 15.60
C THR A 58 -31.99 -4.06 16.11
N SER A 59 -32.66 -2.95 15.74
CA SER A 59 -32.31 -1.62 16.22
C SER A 59 -32.50 -1.50 17.74
N ILE A 60 -33.57 -2.09 18.29
CA ILE A 60 -33.82 -2.13 19.74
C ILE A 60 -32.73 -2.95 20.45
N ALA A 61 -32.40 -4.13 19.95
CA ALA A 61 -31.36 -5.04 20.46
C ALA A 61 -29.99 -4.38 20.50
N LEU A 62 -29.53 -3.81 19.38
CA LEU A 62 -28.29 -3.05 19.30
C LEU A 62 -28.31 -1.83 20.22
N SER A 63 -29.46 -1.16 20.39
CA SER A 63 -29.60 -0.06 21.37
C SER A 63 -29.48 -0.53 22.83
N MET A 64 -29.80 -1.78 23.15
CA MET A 64 -29.69 -2.31 24.52
C MET A 64 -28.23 -2.66 24.86
N ILE A 65 -27.50 -3.36 23.98
CA ILE A 65 -26.08 -3.67 24.25
C ILE A 65 -25.19 -2.41 24.30
N THR A 66 -25.47 -1.40 23.48
CA THR A 66 -24.78 -0.09 23.58
C THR A 66 -25.12 0.65 24.87
N LYS A 67 -26.39 0.65 25.33
CA LYS A 67 -26.78 1.21 26.64
C LYS A 67 -26.18 0.44 27.83
N ALA A 68 -25.95 -0.86 27.69
CA ALA A 68 -25.25 -1.68 28.68
C ALA A 68 -23.74 -1.36 28.79
N GLY A 69 -23.20 -0.46 27.95
CA GLY A 69 -21.84 0.07 28.06
C GLY A 69 -20.81 -0.59 27.13
N VAL A 70 -21.24 -1.43 26.20
CA VAL A 70 -20.37 -1.98 25.14
C VAL A 70 -20.07 -0.89 24.10
N PRO A 71 -18.81 -0.62 23.74
CA PRO A 71 -18.47 0.37 22.73
C PRO A 71 -19.03 0.02 21.34
N ASN A 72 -19.68 0.98 20.66
CA ASN A 72 -20.25 0.76 19.32
C ASN A 72 -19.26 0.15 18.32
N ASN A 73 -17.98 0.53 18.39
CA ASN A 73 -16.92 0.03 17.51
C ASN A 73 -16.42 -1.40 17.82
N LYS A 74 -17.04 -2.08 18.81
CA LYS A 74 -16.86 -3.51 19.06
C LYS A 74 -18.07 -4.36 18.66
N ILE A 75 -19.21 -3.77 18.30
CA ILE A 75 -20.46 -4.51 18.07
C ILE A 75 -20.65 -4.76 16.57
N PHE A 76 -20.80 -6.02 16.19
CA PHE A 76 -21.09 -6.46 14.84
C PHE A 76 -22.45 -7.14 14.80
N ALA A 77 -23.34 -6.70 13.90
CA ALA A 77 -24.65 -7.32 13.71
C ALA A 77 -24.48 -8.63 12.91
N GLY A 78 -25.06 -9.72 13.41
CA GLY A 78 -25.07 -11.01 12.75
C GLY A 78 -26.07 -11.04 11.60
N VAL A 79 -25.59 -11.36 10.40
CA VAL A 79 -26.43 -11.65 9.23
C VAL A 79 -26.60 -13.17 9.13
N ALA A 80 -27.83 -13.63 8.88
CA ALA A 80 -28.13 -15.04 8.64
C ALA A 80 -28.07 -15.36 7.13
N SER A 81 -27.77 -16.62 6.80
CA SER A 81 -27.85 -17.18 5.44
C SER A 81 -28.76 -18.41 5.41
N TYR A 82 -29.86 -18.33 6.13
CA TYR A 82 -30.90 -19.34 6.28
C TYR A 82 -32.21 -18.65 6.68
N GLY A 83 -33.35 -19.17 6.23
CA GLY A 83 -34.67 -18.72 6.64
C GLY A 83 -35.29 -19.61 7.71
N ARG A 84 -36.34 -19.10 8.36
CA ARG A 84 -37.28 -19.90 9.16
C ARG A 84 -38.49 -20.29 8.31
N SER A 85 -38.92 -21.54 8.44
CA SER A 85 -39.97 -22.16 7.61
C SER A 85 -41.15 -22.63 8.47
N PHE A 86 -42.38 -22.26 8.07
CA PHE A 86 -43.56 -22.41 8.93
C PHE A 86 -44.75 -23.00 8.18
N LYS A 87 -45.19 -24.23 8.49
CA LYS A 87 -46.44 -24.74 7.89
C LYS A 87 -47.63 -23.92 8.39
N MET A 88 -48.29 -23.22 7.46
CA MET A 88 -49.43 -22.36 7.73
C MET A 88 -50.68 -23.18 8.14
N GLU A 89 -51.52 -22.61 9.00
CA GLU A 89 -52.83 -23.19 9.35
C GLU A 89 -53.87 -22.96 8.23
N ASP A 90 -53.82 -21.79 7.59
CA ASP A 90 -54.68 -21.40 6.47
C ASP A 90 -53.81 -21.05 5.24
N PRO A 91 -53.92 -21.79 4.11
CA PRO A 91 -53.22 -21.48 2.85
C PRO A 91 -53.51 -20.09 2.28
N SER A 92 -54.67 -19.52 2.59
CA SER A 92 -55.20 -18.29 2.00
C SER A 92 -55.00 -17.05 2.87
N CYS A 93 -54.48 -17.22 4.09
CA CYS A 93 -54.11 -16.10 4.95
C CYS A 93 -52.77 -15.53 4.51
N HIS A 94 -52.69 -14.21 4.26
CA HIS A 94 -51.44 -13.55 3.87
C HIS A 94 -51.20 -12.32 4.76
N GLY A 95 -49.98 -12.18 5.28
CA GLY A 95 -49.59 -11.11 6.21
C GLY A 95 -49.19 -11.64 7.60
N PRO A 96 -48.75 -10.75 8.50
CA PRO A 96 -47.96 -11.16 9.66
C PRO A 96 -48.77 -11.62 10.89
N GLU A 97 -50.11 -11.58 10.83
CA GLU A 97 -50.99 -12.13 11.88
C GLU A 97 -51.47 -13.57 11.57
N CYS A 98 -51.12 -14.10 10.40
CA CYS A 98 -51.46 -15.45 9.98
C CYS A 98 -50.77 -16.51 10.84
N LYS A 99 -51.41 -17.65 11.07
CA LYS A 99 -50.96 -18.66 12.04
C LYS A 99 -50.24 -19.85 11.41
N PHE A 100 -49.38 -20.50 12.19
CA PHE A 100 -48.66 -21.72 11.79
C PHE A 100 -48.87 -22.90 12.77
N THR A 101 -48.82 -24.12 12.23
CA THR A 101 -49.06 -25.37 12.97
C THR A 101 -47.89 -25.73 13.90
N GLY A 102 -48.20 -26.32 15.06
CA GLY A 102 -47.23 -26.82 16.03
C GLY A 102 -47.82 -27.85 17.00
N PRO A 103 -47.10 -28.25 18.06
CA PRO A 103 -45.82 -27.68 18.49
C PRO A 103 -44.64 -28.02 17.57
N GLU A 104 -44.54 -29.25 17.07
CA GLU A 104 -43.51 -29.65 16.11
C GLU A 104 -43.72 -28.92 14.76
N SER A 105 -42.63 -28.53 14.09
CA SER A 105 -42.77 -27.84 12.80
C SER A 105 -43.31 -28.78 11.74
N GLY A 106 -44.51 -28.47 11.25
CA GLY A 106 -45.11 -29.15 10.10
C GLY A 106 -44.51 -28.74 8.75
N ALA A 107 -43.53 -27.82 8.73
CA ALA A 107 -42.89 -27.37 7.51
C ALA A 107 -42.12 -28.51 6.82
N ARG A 108 -42.06 -28.50 5.47
CA ARG A 108 -41.22 -29.44 4.72
C ARG A 108 -39.74 -29.19 5.08
N PRO A 109 -38.98 -30.22 5.50
CA PRO A 109 -37.53 -30.10 5.67
C PRO A 109 -36.84 -29.75 4.34
N GLY A 110 -35.79 -28.92 4.40
CA GLY A 110 -34.91 -28.69 3.26
C GLY A 110 -34.22 -29.98 2.79
N GLU A 111 -33.90 -30.09 1.51
CA GLU A 111 -33.35 -31.32 0.90
C GLU A 111 -31.91 -31.61 1.37
N CYS A 112 -31.16 -30.55 1.68
CA CYS A 112 -29.81 -30.61 2.23
C CYS A 112 -29.79 -30.44 3.75
N THR A 113 -30.62 -29.54 4.31
CA THR A 113 -30.64 -29.26 5.77
C THR A 113 -31.45 -30.25 6.59
N GLN A 114 -32.39 -30.97 5.96
CA GLN A 114 -33.17 -32.08 6.53
C GLN A 114 -33.86 -31.77 7.87
N THR A 115 -34.10 -30.48 8.14
CA THR A 115 -34.65 -29.95 9.39
C THR A 115 -35.95 -29.19 9.08
N ALA A 116 -37.07 -29.54 9.72
CA ALA A 116 -38.29 -28.73 9.65
C ALA A 116 -38.15 -27.48 10.56
N GLY A 117 -38.62 -26.31 10.11
CA GLY A 117 -38.44 -25.05 10.85
C GLY A 117 -37.13 -24.31 10.54
N TYR A 118 -36.37 -24.77 9.54
CA TYR A 118 -35.10 -24.18 9.09
C TYR A 118 -34.91 -24.50 7.59
N ILE A 119 -34.32 -23.59 6.83
CA ILE A 119 -33.98 -23.81 5.41
C ILE A 119 -32.80 -22.92 5.02
N ALA A 120 -31.73 -23.47 4.43
CA ALA A 120 -30.56 -22.68 4.05
C ALA A 120 -30.85 -21.79 2.83
N GLU A 121 -30.24 -20.61 2.74
CA GLU A 121 -30.55 -19.63 1.68
C GLU A 121 -30.39 -20.18 0.25
N ALA A 122 -29.42 -21.08 0.03
CA ALA A 122 -29.23 -21.79 -1.24
C ALA A 122 -30.40 -22.76 -1.55
N GLU A 123 -30.98 -23.41 -0.54
CA GLU A 123 -32.18 -24.23 -0.71
C GLU A 123 -33.37 -23.34 -1.07
N ILE A 124 -33.52 -22.17 -0.43
CA ILE A 124 -34.60 -21.22 -0.76
C ILE A 124 -34.45 -20.76 -2.22
N LYS A 125 -33.25 -20.38 -2.66
CA LYS A 125 -32.98 -19.94 -4.04
C LYS A 125 -33.34 -20.99 -5.08
N ASN A 126 -32.80 -22.21 -4.96
CA ASN A 126 -33.13 -23.34 -5.85
C ASN A 126 -34.64 -23.59 -5.96
N TRP A 127 -35.35 -23.36 -4.86
CA TRP A 127 -36.76 -23.69 -4.67
C TRP A 127 -37.71 -22.58 -5.12
N LEU A 128 -37.30 -21.31 -5.04
CA LEU A 128 -37.89 -20.17 -5.77
C LEU A 128 -37.80 -20.39 -7.28
N GLU A 129 -36.62 -20.79 -7.78
CA GLU A 129 -36.36 -21.00 -9.20
C GLU A 129 -37.11 -22.21 -9.79
N SER A 130 -37.31 -23.29 -9.02
CA SER A 130 -37.87 -24.55 -9.54
C SER A 130 -39.39 -24.69 -9.46
N SER A 131 -40.09 -23.83 -8.71
CA SER A 131 -41.54 -23.98 -8.45
C SER A 131 -42.45 -23.19 -9.41
N GLY A 132 -41.90 -22.28 -10.21
CA GLY A 132 -42.65 -21.46 -11.17
C GLY A 132 -43.72 -20.55 -10.54
N ASP A 133 -44.79 -20.28 -11.28
CA ASP A 133 -45.83 -19.29 -10.94
C ASP A 133 -46.64 -19.58 -9.65
N ASN A 134 -46.44 -20.73 -8.99
CA ASN A 134 -47.18 -21.08 -7.77
C ASN A 134 -46.53 -20.51 -6.48
N ILE A 135 -45.46 -19.71 -6.58
CA ILE A 135 -44.90 -18.97 -5.44
C ILE A 135 -45.39 -17.52 -5.46
N THR A 136 -45.89 -17.06 -4.31
CA THR A 136 -46.04 -15.63 -4.02
C THR A 136 -44.96 -15.20 -3.04
N THR A 137 -44.14 -14.23 -3.46
CA THR A 137 -43.17 -13.54 -2.61
C THR A 137 -43.61 -12.11 -2.42
N TYR A 138 -43.59 -11.61 -1.18
CA TYR A 138 -43.83 -10.20 -0.87
C TYR A 138 -42.72 -9.63 0.02
N TRP A 139 -42.56 -8.31 -0.06
CA TRP A 139 -41.67 -7.55 0.81
C TRP A 139 -42.46 -7.06 2.03
N ASP A 140 -42.07 -7.48 3.23
CA ASP A 140 -42.55 -6.83 4.45
C ASP A 140 -41.71 -5.57 4.72
N LYS A 141 -42.41 -4.44 4.85
CA LYS A 141 -41.79 -3.13 5.06
C LYS A 141 -41.40 -2.89 6.51
N ASP A 142 -42.04 -3.59 7.45
CA ASP A 142 -41.89 -3.35 8.88
C ASP A 142 -40.73 -4.19 9.47
N SER A 143 -40.58 -5.45 9.03
CA SER A 143 -39.37 -6.25 9.26
C SER A 143 -38.18 -5.81 8.41
N ARG A 144 -38.43 -5.41 7.15
CA ARG A 144 -37.47 -5.37 6.02
C ARG A 144 -36.91 -6.75 5.62
N SER A 145 -37.81 -7.71 5.40
CA SER A 145 -37.51 -9.03 4.86
C SER A 145 -38.42 -9.39 3.67
N TYR A 146 -38.05 -10.42 2.91
CA TYR A 146 -38.94 -11.04 1.93
C TYR A 146 -39.59 -12.30 2.51
N ILE A 147 -40.91 -12.42 2.40
CA ILE A 147 -41.67 -13.59 2.84
C ILE A 147 -42.26 -14.27 1.60
N SER A 148 -42.01 -15.58 1.47
CA SER A 148 -42.42 -16.41 0.33
C SER A 148 -43.31 -17.59 0.75
N PHE A 149 -44.36 -17.86 -0.02
CA PHE A 149 -45.32 -18.96 0.22
C PHE A 149 -45.88 -19.51 -1.10
N SER A 150 -46.57 -20.65 -1.07
CA SER A 150 -47.16 -21.34 -2.24
C SER A 150 -48.39 -22.15 -1.84
N GLN A 151 -49.15 -22.62 -2.83
CA GLN A 151 -50.44 -23.30 -2.60
C GLN A 151 -50.31 -24.82 -2.47
N ASP A 152 -49.37 -25.44 -3.21
CA ASP A 152 -49.22 -26.91 -3.27
C ASP A 152 -48.45 -27.51 -2.08
N VAL A 153 -47.75 -26.66 -1.31
CA VAL A 153 -47.03 -27.02 -0.08
C VAL A 153 -47.34 -25.95 0.95
N LEU A 154 -47.79 -26.33 2.15
CA LEU A 154 -48.07 -25.35 3.20
C LEU A 154 -46.81 -24.99 3.99
N TRP A 155 -46.45 -23.72 3.90
CA TRP A 155 -45.21 -23.12 4.36
C TRP A 155 -45.32 -21.59 4.24
N ALA A 156 -44.57 -20.87 5.06
CA ALA A 156 -44.05 -19.55 4.74
C ALA A 156 -42.54 -19.59 5.04
N VAL A 157 -41.73 -18.98 4.19
CA VAL A 157 -40.27 -18.88 4.35
C VAL A 157 -39.88 -17.43 4.29
N ASP A 158 -39.17 -16.98 5.33
CA ASP A 158 -38.54 -15.68 5.36
C ASP A 158 -37.13 -15.73 4.76
N LEU A 159 -36.77 -14.73 3.96
CA LEU A 159 -35.49 -14.58 3.26
C LEU A 159 -34.65 -13.50 3.93
N THR A 160 -33.41 -13.85 4.23
CA THR A 160 -32.39 -13.04 4.92
C THR A 160 -31.82 -11.87 4.11
N GLU A 161 -32.48 -11.46 3.02
CA GLU A 161 -32.02 -10.34 2.20
C GLU A 161 -32.25 -9.02 2.95
N PHE A 162 -31.26 -8.61 3.74
CA PHE A 162 -31.28 -7.37 4.51
C PHE A 162 -31.11 -6.17 3.57
N VAL A 163 -32.19 -5.80 2.87
CA VAL A 163 -32.10 -4.82 1.79
C VAL A 163 -31.74 -3.45 2.34
N SER A 164 -30.55 -2.98 1.95
CA SER A 164 -30.20 -1.58 2.07
C SER A 164 -31.16 -0.75 1.20
N GLN A 165 -31.71 0.32 1.75
CA GLN A 165 -32.60 1.23 1.02
C GLN A 165 -32.00 2.61 1.02
N ASN A 166 -32.10 3.30 -0.11
CA ASN A 166 -31.83 4.73 -0.17
C ASN A 166 -32.89 5.50 0.66
N PRO A 167 -32.61 6.76 1.06
CA PRO A 167 -33.56 7.57 1.84
C PRO A 167 -34.92 7.85 1.14
N ASP A 168 -35.05 7.57 -0.16
CA ASP A 168 -36.29 7.65 -0.93
C ASP A 168 -37.11 6.34 -0.94
N GLY A 169 -36.60 5.28 -0.31
CA GLY A 169 -37.22 3.95 -0.27
C GLY A 169 -36.90 3.06 -1.48
N THR A 170 -36.00 3.46 -2.39
CA THR A 170 -35.56 2.58 -3.47
C THR A 170 -34.70 1.42 -2.94
N ARG A 171 -34.96 0.21 -3.44
CA ARG A 171 -34.22 -1.02 -3.12
C ARG A 171 -32.80 -0.91 -3.70
N ILE A 172 -31.78 -1.08 -2.87
CA ILE A 172 -30.45 -1.44 -3.36
C ILE A 172 -30.49 -2.94 -3.57
N GLU A 173 -30.64 -3.35 -4.84
CA GLU A 173 -30.53 -4.75 -5.24
C GLU A 173 -29.20 -5.34 -4.72
N PRO A 174 -29.20 -6.55 -4.15
CA PRO A 174 -27.97 -7.18 -3.70
C PRO A 174 -27.02 -7.35 -4.91
N PRO A 175 -25.69 -7.18 -4.74
CA PRO A 175 -24.76 -7.43 -5.83
C PRO A 175 -24.97 -8.86 -6.32
N LYS A 176 -25.26 -8.99 -7.62
CA LYS A 176 -25.42 -10.29 -8.28
C LYS A 176 -24.20 -11.13 -7.95
N ALA A 177 -24.38 -12.40 -7.57
CA ALA A 177 -23.28 -13.26 -7.13
C ALA A 177 -22.32 -13.54 -8.30
N ILE A 178 -21.30 -12.69 -8.43
CA ILE A 178 -20.30 -12.75 -9.50
C ILE A 178 -19.10 -13.53 -8.96
N ASN A 179 -18.87 -14.68 -9.57
CA ASN A 179 -18.06 -15.74 -9.00
C ASN A 179 -16.60 -15.62 -9.45
N CYS A 180 -15.85 -14.73 -8.80
CA CYS A 180 -14.45 -14.40 -9.12
C CYS A 180 -13.46 -15.49 -8.66
N THR A 181 -13.63 -16.72 -9.16
CA THR A 181 -12.90 -17.93 -8.70
C THR A 181 -11.42 -18.02 -9.08
N ARG A 182 -10.90 -17.07 -9.86
CA ARG A 182 -9.50 -17.06 -10.31
C ARG A 182 -8.63 -16.32 -9.28
N SER A 183 -7.34 -16.62 -9.27
CA SER A 183 -6.33 -15.85 -8.55
C SER A 183 -5.18 -15.52 -9.51
N PHE A 184 -4.49 -14.42 -9.24
CA PHE A 184 -3.37 -13.93 -10.04
C PHE A 184 -2.25 -13.46 -9.12
N ASP A 185 -1.04 -13.98 -9.33
CA ASP A 185 0.12 -13.69 -8.49
C ASP A 185 0.98 -12.53 -9.04
N SER A 186 0.69 -12.05 -10.25
CA SER A 186 1.32 -10.87 -10.85
C SER A 186 0.41 -10.12 -11.84
N LEU A 187 0.77 -8.87 -12.15
CA LEU A 187 0.12 -8.08 -13.21
C LEU A 187 0.30 -8.70 -14.60
N ASP A 188 1.43 -9.38 -14.86
CA ASP A 188 1.73 -10.01 -16.14
C ASP A 188 0.86 -11.26 -16.37
N ASP A 189 0.58 -12.04 -15.32
CA ASP A 189 -0.37 -13.17 -15.37
C ASP A 189 -1.80 -12.69 -15.66
N LEU A 190 -2.18 -11.53 -15.10
CA LEU A 190 -3.49 -10.91 -15.28
C LEU A 190 -3.64 -10.30 -16.69
N GLU A 191 -2.61 -9.64 -17.21
CA GLU A 191 -2.59 -9.11 -18.58
C GLU A 191 -2.56 -10.22 -19.64
N SER A 192 -1.98 -11.38 -19.31
CA SER A 192 -1.97 -12.57 -20.17
C SER A 192 -3.31 -13.31 -20.22
N ALA A 193 -4.27 -12.96 -19.35
CA ALA A 193 -5.54 -13.67 -19.23
C ALA A 193 -6.66 -13.13 -20.13
N THR A 194 -7.43 -14.06 -20.69
CA THR A 194 -8.68 -13.78 -21.41
C THR A 194 -9.88 -14.23 -20.58
N GLY A 195 -11.07 -13.72 -20.92
CA GLY A 195 -12.32 -14.10 -20.25
C GLY A 195 -12.36 -13.70 -18.77
N ILE A 196 -11.94 -12.47 -18.48
CA ILE A 196 -12.17 -11.82 -17.19
C ILE A 196 -13.55 -11.17 -17.24
N ASP A 197 -14.31 -11.27 -16.16
CA ASP A 197 -15.56 -10.53 -15.97
C ASP A 197 -15.23 -9.14 -15.41
N ASP A 198 -15.82 -8.08 -15.98
CA ASP A 198 -15.49 -6.69 -15.70
C ASP A 198 -15.55 -6.33 -14.20
N TYR A 199 -16.46 -6.96 -13.45
CA TYR A 199 -16.60 -6.79 -12.00
C TYR A 199 -15.44 -7.41 -11.23
N CYS A 200 -14.90 -8.54 -11.71
CA CYS A 200 -13.75 -9.19 -11.09
C CYS A 200 -12.42 -8.47 -11.37
N THR A 201 -12.34 -7.61 -12.38
CA THR A 201 -11.09 -6.94 -12.80
C THR A 201 -10.39 -6.22 -11.63
N ASN A 202 -11.12 -5.48 -10.80
CA ASN A 202 -10.51 -4.80 -9.65
C ASN A 202 -10.10 -5.77 -8.52
N ILE A 203 -10.84 -6.85 -8.29
CA ILE A 203 -10.48 -7.90 -7.32
C ILE A 203 -9.17 -8.58 -7.75
N TYR A 204 -9.08 -8.95 -9.04
CA TYR A 204 -7.88 -9.58 -9.60
C TYR A 204 -6.69 -8.61 -9.66
N LEU A 205 -6.90 -7.30 -9.90
CA LEU A 205 -5.85 -6.28 -9.80
C LEU A 205 -5.30 -6.15 -8.37
N LEU A 206 -6.15 -6.23 -7.34
CA LEU A 206 -5.70 -6.22 -5.93
C LEU A 206 -4.87 -7.48 -5.59
N GLN A 207 -5.31 -8.65 -6.06
CA GLN A 207 -4.56 -9.91 -5.91
C GLN A 207 -3.20 -9.83 -6.61
N ALA A 208 -3.19 -9.46 -7.90
CA ALA A 208 -1.99 -9.34 -8.73
C ALA A 208 -0.96 -8.36 -8.13
N LEU A 209 -1.40 -7.18 -7.68
CA LEU A 209 -0.55 -6.22 -6.97
C LEU A 209 -0.02 -6.77 -5.65
N SER A 210 -0.82 -7.53 -4.90
CA SER A 210 -0.41 -8.16 -3.63
C SER A 210 0.61 -9.27 -3.86
N GLY A 211 0.46 -10.08 -4.91
CA GLY A 211 1.44 -11.08 -5.34
C GLY A 211 2.75 -10.43 -5.80
N ASN A 212 2.69 -9.40 -6.66
CA ASN A 212 3.84 -8.58 -7.05
C ASN A 212 4.61 -8.03 -5.82
N LEU A 213 3.91 -7.49 -4.82
CA LEU A 213 4.52 -6.99 -3.58
C LEU A 213 5.12 -8.12 -2.72
N THR A 214 4.49 -9.29 -2.69
CA THR A 214 5.01 -10.48 -1.98
C THR A 214 6.33 -10.94 -2.58
N ALA A 215 6.34 -11.19 -3.90
CA ALA A 215 7.55 -11.59 -4.63
C ALA A 215 8.66 -10.54 -4.53
N THR A 216 8.31 -9.25 -4.55
CA THR A 216 9.23 -8.13 -4.30
C THR A 216 9.89 -8.23 -2.92
N LEU A 217 9.12 -8.50 -1.86
CA LEU A 217 9.63 -8.53 -0.49
C LEU A 217 10.49 -9.77 -0.20
N ASP A 218 10.17 -10.90 -0.80
CA ASP A 218 10.99 -12.11 -0.66
C ASP A 218 12.28 -12.03 -1.51
N ALA A 219 12.23 -11.42 -2.70
CA ALA A 219 13.44 -11.07 -3.47
C ALA A 219 14.33 -10.07 -2.71
N TYR A 220 13.75 -9.09 -2.01
CA TYR A 220 14.50 -8.17 -1.15
C TYR A 220 15.23 -8.92 -0.03
N ARG A 221 14.53 -9.83 0.68
CA ARG A 221 15.08 -10.63 1.77
C ARG A 221 16.25 -11.52 1.31
N ASP A 222 16.06 -12.28 0.24
CA ASP A 222 17.13 -13.12 -0.34
C ASP A 222 18.37 -12.30 -0.70
N LYS A 223 18.18 -11.13 -1.34
CA LYS A 223 19.29 -10.25 -1.72
C LYS A 223 20.00 -9.61 -0.54
N LEU A 224 19.33 -9.42 0.61
CA LEU A 224 20.00 -8.96 1.84
C LEU A 224 20.93 -10.03 2.41
N ASP A 225 20.47 -11.28 2.49
CA ASP A 225 21.23 -12.40 3.05
C ASP A 225 22.38 -12.82 2.11
N ASN A 226 22.17 -12.75 0.78
CA ASN A 226 23.14 -13.15 -0.24
C ASN A 226 24.23 -12.10 -0.53
N ASN A 227 24.97 -11.71 0.51
CA ASN A 227 26.28 -11.05 0.40
C ASN A 227 26.28 -9.64 -0.25
N TYR A 228 25.17 -8.90 -0.09
CA TYR A 228 25.02 -7.52 -0.61
C TYR A 228 26.19 -6.61 -0.21
N ASP A 229 26.64 -6.66 1.04
CA ASP A 229 27.59 -5.66 1.58
C ASP A 229 29.00 -5.77 0.95
N LYS A 230 29.34 -6.93 0.36
CA LYS A 230 30.54 -7.08 -0.49
C LYS A 230 30.36 -6.39 -1.85
N LYS A 231 29.18 -6.57 -2.47
CA LYS A 231 28.82 -6.01 -3.79
C LYS A 231 28.61 -4.48 -3.71
N PHE A 232 28.21 -3.97 -2.56
CA PHE A 232 28.17 -2.54 -2.22
C PHE A 232 29.55 -1.82 -2.27
N GLY A 233 30.65 -2.55 -2.46
CA GLY A 233 31.95 -1.96 -2.81
C GLY A 233 31.87 -1.10 -4.08
N TRP A 234 31.23 -1.60 -5.14
CA TRP A 234 31.13 -0.92 -6.44
C TRP A 234 30.37 0.40 -6.38
N TYR A 235 29.32 0.48 -5.55
CA TYR A 235 28.57 1.72 -5.31
C TYR A 235 29.48 2.82 -4.74
N LYS A 236 30.30 2.49 -3.74
CA LYS A 236 31.25 3.43 -3.13
C LYS A 236 32.36 3.83 -4.11
N GLU A 237 32.85 2.89 -4.91
CA GLU A 237 33.85 3.17 -5.95
C GLU A 237 33.31 4.10 -7.05
N ALA A 238 32.10 3.87 -7.55
CA ALA A 238 31.44 4.73 -8.54
C ALA A 238 31.17 6.15 -8.00
N ILE A 239 30.73 6.29 -6.74
CA ILE A 239 30.60 7.60 -6.08
C ILE A 239 31.97 8.27 -5.97
N ARG A 240 33.00 7.56 -5.50
CA ARG A 240 34.35 8.11 -5.34
C ARG A 240 34.94 8.57 -6.68
N LYS A 241 34.82 7.76 -7.73
CA LYS A 241 35.26 8.09 -9.09
C LYS A 241 34.56 9.35 -9.62
N SER A 242 33.25 9.45 -9.39
CA SER A 242 32.44 10.62 -9.78
C SER A 242 32.81 11.88 -8.96
N ALA A 243 33.03 11.74 -7.64
CA ALA A 243 33.50 12.81 -6.77
C ALA A 243 34.89 13.33 -7.19
N THR A 244 35.85 12.44 -7.48
CA THR A 244 37.19 12.82 -7.94
C THR A 244 37.13 13.62 -9.25
N LEU A 245 36.30 13.17 -10.20
CA LEU A 245 36.11 13.87 -11.48
C LEU A 245 35.47 15.26 -11.28
N SER A 246 34.41 15.36 -10.49
CA SER A 246 33.72 16.62 -10.20
C SER A 246 34.60 17.62 -9.42
N LEU A 247 35.35 17.16 -8.42
CA LEU A 247 36.31 17.97 -7.66
C LEU A 247 37.45 18.46 -8.56
N SER A 248 38.01 17.58 -9.41
CA SER A 248 39.08 17.97 -10.35
C SER A 248 38.57 18.99 -11.37
N HIS A 249 37.38 18.78 -11.93
CA HIS A 249 36.78 19.71 -12.89
C HIS A 249 36.48 21.08 -12.26
N PHE A 250 35.80 21.11 -11.11
CA PHE A 250 35.49 22.35 -10.40
C PHE A 250 36.77 23.12 -10.03
N SER A 251 37.79 22.41 -9.52
CA SER A 251 39.07 23.02 -9.14
C SER A 251 39.82 23.56 -10.37
N ARG A 252 39.87 22.82 -11.48
CA ARG A 252 40.51 23.27 -12.74
C ARG A 252 39.90 24.55 -13.29
N VAL A 253 38.59 24.76 -13.11
CA VAL A 253 37.88 25.96 -13.57
C VAL A 253 38.02 27.12 -12.57
N ASN A 254 38.06 26.85 -11.25
CA ASN A 254 37.87 27.90 -10.24
C ASN A 254 39.00 28.09 -9.20
N ALA A 255 40.06 27.28 -9.16
CA ALA A 255 41.07 27.36 -8.10
C ALA A 255 41.71 28.74 -7.96
N SER A 256 41.96 29.43 -9.07
CA SER A 256 42.47 30.80 -9.10
C SER A 256 41.58 31.83 -8.39
N ASN A 257 40.28 31.55 -8.20
CA ASN A 257 39.35 32.40 -7.47
C ASN A 257 39.52 32.30 -5.94
N TYR A 258 40.02 31.18 -5.42
CA TYR A 258 40.07 30.88 -3.99
C TYR A 258 41.48 30.68 -3.42
N PHE A 259 42.46 30.26 -4.23
CA PHE A 259 43.81 29.93 -3.81
C PHE A 259 44.86 30.85 -4.46
N ASP A 260 45.86 31.26 -3.69
CA ASP A 260 47.17 31.67 -4.21
C ASP A 260 48.02 30.40 -4.37
N CYS A 261 48.69 30.24 -5.50
CA CYS A 261 49.43 29.01 -5.81
C CYS A 261 50.90 29.30 -6.06
N ILE A 262 51.78 28.60 -5.35
CA ILE A 262 53.24 28.71 -5.45
C ILE A 262 53.79 27.37 -5.94
N ILE A 263 54.58 27.37 -7.00
CA ILE A 263 55.35 26.21 -7.45
C ILE A 263 56.82 26.47 -7.10
N ASP A 264 57.37 25.70 -6.17
CA ASP A 264 58.81 25.65 -5.89
C ASP A 264 59.47 24.67 -6.87
N GLN A 265 60.37 25.17 -7.73
CA GLN A 265 61.22 24.36 -8.61
C GLN A 265 62.69 24.54 -8.23
N ASP A 266 63.32 23.48 -7.70
CA ASP A 266 64.71 23.47 -7.19
C ASP A 266 65.08 24.66 -6.26
N GLY A 267 64.15 25.12 -5.43
CA GLY A 267 64.33 26.27 -4.51
C GLY A 267 63.91 27.63 -5.10
N THR A 268 63.31 27.64 -6.30
CA THR A 268 62.81 28.84 -6.98
C THR A 268 61.28 28.88 -6.95
N ASN A 269 60.72 29.85 -6.23
CA ASN A 269 59.27 30.02 -6.10
C ASN A 269 58.68 30.80 -7.28
N HIS A 270 57.79 30.14 -8.02
CA HIS A 270 56.98 30.72 -9.10
C HIS A 270 55.54 30.94 -8.64
N THR A 271 54.96 32.10 -8.94
CA THR A 271 53.58 32.50 -8.57
C THR A 271 52.72 32.93 -9.76
N ASP A 272 53.36 33.08 -10.93
CA ASP A 272 52.76 33.47 -12.21
C ASP A 272 52.17 32.28 -12.99
N LEU A 273 52.62 31.06 -12.68
CA LEU A 273 52.24 29.83 -13.37
C LEU A 273 50.83 29.30 -13.01
N GLY A 274 50.33 29.65 -11.83
CA GLY A 274 49.01 29.21 -11.35
C GLY A 274 48.93 27.73 -10.95
N CYS A 275 47.76 27.33 -10.43
CA CYS A 275 47.57 26.12 -9.63
C CYS A 275 47.68 24.77 -10.38
N PHE A 276 47.78 24.78 -11.72
CA PHE A 276 47.75 23.59 -12.59
C PHE A 276 48.86 23.58 -13.66
N SER A 277 49.93 24.38 -13.50
CA SER A 277 51.01 24.38 -14.48
C SER A 277 51.84 23.10 -14.43
N THR A 278 51.91 22.38 -15.55
CA THR A 278 52.72 21.17 -15.73
C THR A 278 54.10 21.49 -16.30
N THR A 279 54.71 22.60 -15.86
CA THR A 279 55.98 23.14 -16.39
C THR A 279 57.22 22.37 -15.90
N GLY A 280 57.39 21.15 -16.41
CA GLY A 280 58.73 20.60 -16.63
C GLY A 280 59.53 20.12 -15.41
N ALA A 281 58.92 19.24 -14.60
CA ALA A 281 59.56 18.39 -13.59
C ALA A 281 60.16 19.09 -12.33
N TYR A 282 60.32 18.26 -11.29
CA TYR A 282 60.95 18.53 -9.99
C TYR A 282 60.41 19.76 -9.23
N GLY A 283 59.58 19.52 -8.19
CA GLY A 283 59.09 20.62 -7.36
C GLY A 283 58.05 20.27 -6.30
N SER A 284 57.60 21.31 -5.60
CA SER A 284 56.47 21.29 -4.66
C SER A 284 55.44 22.35 -5.02
N VAL A 285 54.16 22.02 -4.90
CA VAL A 285 53.03 22.89 -5.27
C VAL A 285 52.21 23.21 -4.01
N TYR A 286 52.23 24.48 -3.61
CA TYR A 286 51.55 24.99 -2.43
C TYR A 286 50.29 25.75 -2.82
N TRP A 287 49.13 25.29 -2.35
CA TRP A 287 47.83 25.94 -2.50
C TRP A 287 47.47 26.66 -1.19
N ILE A 288 47.55 27.99 -1.21
CA ILE A 288 47.29 28.85 -0.06
C ILE A 288 45.86 29.40 -0.21
N ALA A 289 44.91 28.84 0.54
CA ALA A 289 43.52 29.27 0.49
C ALA A 289 43.36 30.69 1.06
N ARG A 290 42.89 31.63 0.23
CA ARG A 290 42.51 32.99 0.65
C ARG A 290 41.16 32.99 1.39
N ASP A 291 40.23 32.16 0.92
CA ASP A 291 38.90 31.97 1.50
C ASP A 291 38.48 30.50 1.34
N LYS A 292 38.92 29.67 2.29
CA LYS A 292 38.58 28.24 2.32
C LYS A 292 37.07 27.99 2.51
N PRO A 293 36.37 28.60 3.49
CA PRO A 293 34.94 28.36 3.68
C PRO A 293 34.14 28.63 2.41
N ARG A 294 34.46 29.70 1.68
CA ARG A 294 33.80 30.00 0.42
C ARG A 294 34.11 29.01 -0.70
N PHE A 295 35.34 28.51 -0.81
CA PHE A 295 35.64 27.41 -1.74
C PHE A 295 34.76 26.19 -1.45
N GLU A 296 34.59 25.84 -0.17
CA GLU A 296 33.77 24.70 0.25
C GLU A 296 32.27 24.95 0.01
N GLU A 297 31.77 26.18 0.20
CA GLU A 297 30.40 26.59 -0.13
C GLU A 297 30.13 26.58 -1.65
N ASP A 298 30.97 27.24 -2.45
CA ASP A 298 30.81 27.31 -3.91
C ASP A 298 31.02 25.91 -4.57
N LEU A 299 31.91 25.06 -4.02
CA LEU A 299 32.06 23.66 -4.43
C LEU A 299 30.80 22.84 -4.12
N PHE A 300 30.24 22.98 -2.92
CA PHE A 300 29.01 22.27 -2.52
C PHE A 300 27.80 22.74 -3.35
N ALA A 301 27.71 24.03 -3.66
CA ALA A 301 26.64 24.58 -4.50
C ALA A 301 26.64 23.97 -5.92
N VAL A 302 27.82 23.70 -6.51
CA VAL A 302 27.96 23.21 -7.89
C VAL A 302 28.07 21.68 -8.00
N THR A 303 28.79 21.03 -7.08
CA THR A 303 29.11 19.59 -7.15
C THR A 303 28.51 18.76 -6.02
N VAL A 304 28.03 19.43 -4.98
CA VAL A 304 27.49 18.85 -3.73
C VAL A 304 28.47 17.91 -2.99
N ILE A 305 29.76 18.04 -3.27
CA ILE A 305 30.84 17.49 -2.45
C ILE A 305 30.90 18.32 -1.16
N SER A 306 30.61 17.67 -0.04
CA SER A 306 30.59 18.31 1.28
C SER A 306 32.01 18.49 1.84
N ALA A 307 32.22 19.53 2.65
CA ALA A 307 33.50 19.83 3.28
C ALA A 307 34.03 18.69 4.17
N ASP A 308 33.15 17.86 4.74
CA ASP A 308 33.56 16.70 5.55
C ASP A 308 34.14 15.55 4.70
N TRP A 309 33.89 15.51 3.39
CA TRP A 309 34.54 14.58 2.47
C TRP A 309 35.97 15.00 2.12
N LEU A 310 36.31 16.28 2.28
CA LEU A 310 37.61 16.85 1.91
C LEU A 310 38.68 16.68 2.99
N THR A 311 39.91 16.53 2.55
CA THR A 311 41.14 16.74 3.30
C THR A 311 42.07 17.67 2.50
N TYR A 312 43.01 18.29 3.22
CA TYR A 312 43.97 19.28 2.72
C TYR A 312 45.40 18.95 3.18
N GLU A 313 45.60 17.69 3.63
CA GLU A 313 46.89 17.17 4.05
C GLU A 313 47.91 17.14 2.91
N ALA A 314 49.19 17.06 3.24
CA ALA A 314 50.25 17.00 2.23
C ALA A 314 50.35 15.59 1.64
N TYR A 315 50.30 15.48 0.32
CA TYR A 315 50.48 14.22 -0.41
C TYR A 315 51.58 14.36 -1.47
N CYS A 316 51.97 13.25 -2.07
CA CYS A 316 53.05 13.18 -3.04
C CYS A 316 52.64 12.26 -4.18
N GLU A 317 52.66 12.75 -5.42
CA GLU A 317 52.39 11.93 -6.61
C GLU A 317 53.70 11.58 -7.32
N GLU A 318 53.74 10.37 -7.90
CA GLU A 318 54.79 9.97 -8.83
C GLU A 318 54.30 10.27 -10.26
N GLU A 319 55.02 11.13 -10.95
CA GLU A 319 54.77 11.56 -12.32
C GLU A 319 55.77 10.88 -13.25
N HIS A 320 55.29 10.36 -14.39
CA HIS A 320 56.14 9.68 -15.37
C HIS A 320 56.05 10.31 -16.77
N SER A 321 57.21 10.51 -17.39
CA SER A 321 57.30 10.94 -18.78
C SER A 321 57.12 9.76 -19.72
N HIS A 322 55.96 9.69 -20.40
CA HIS A 322 55.71 8.73 -21.48
C HIS A 322 56.72 8.80 -22.64
N SER A 323 57.44 9.91 -22.82
CA SER A 323 58.41 10.09 -23.91
C SER A 323 59.87 9.83 -23.53
N THR A 324 60.22 9.89 -22.24
CA THR A 324 61.60 9.67 -21.75
C THR A 324 61.75 8.53 -20.75
N GLY A 325 60.66 7.94 -20.26
CA GLY A 325 60.67 6.89 -19.23
C GLY A 325 61.19 7.37 -17.87
N SER A 326 61.27 8.69 -17.68
CA SER A 326 61.76 9.32 -16.45
C SER A 326 60.62 9.45 -15.44
N TYR A 327 60.91 9.18 -14.17
CA TYR A 327 59.99 9.34 -13.05
C TYR A 327 60.49 10.49 -12.15
N TRP A 328 59.56 11.24 -11.58
CA TRP A 328 59.84 12.22 -10.53
C TRP A 328 58.66 12.32 -9.55
N HIS A 329 58.91 12.92 -8.40
CA HIS A 329 57.87 13.15 -7.39
C HIS A 329 57.48 14.62 -7.34
N VAL A 330 56.19 14.89 -7.11
CA VAL A 330 55.65 16.24 -6.89
C VAL A 330 54.93 16.27 -5.54
N GLY A 331 55.40 17.15 -4.64
CA GLY A 331 54.78 17.34 -3.33
C GLY A 331 53.64 18.35 -3.39
N TYR A 332 52.43 17.95 -3.04
CA TYR A 332 51.24 18.80 -3.03
C TYR A 332 50.84 19.18 -1.60
N TYR A 333 50.63 20.47 -1.36
CA TYR A 333 50.36 21.02 -0.03
C TYR A 333 49.12 21.92 -0.06
N GLY A 334 48.13 21.65 0.79
CA GLY A 334 46.90 22.46 0.87
C GLY A 334 45.91 22.27 -0.28
N VAL A 335 46.15 21.29 -1.16
CA VAL A 335 45.25 20.94 -2.26
C VAL A 335 44.04 20.17 -1.72
N PRO A 336 42.79 20.59 -2.03
CA PRO A 336 41.59 19.85 -1.63
C PRO A 336 41.53 18.51 -2.37
N HIS A 337 41.52 17.41 -1.61
CA HIS A 337 41.33 16.06 -2.13
C HIS A 337 40.34 15.28 -1.25
N LEU A 338 39.79 14.18 -1.76
CA LEU A 338 38.84 13.35 -1.01
C LEU A 338 39.56 12.47 0.00
N LYS A 339 39.03 12.36 1.21
CA LYS A 339 39.52 11.42 2.24
C LYS A 339 39.44 9.98 1.74
N ASP A 340 40.32 9.11 2.24
CA ASP A 340 40.24 7.69 1.94
C ASP A 340 38.99 7.00 2.52
N ASP A 341 38.45 7.54 3.61
CA ASP A 341 37.35 6.97 4.39
C ASP A 341 36.06 7.83 4.39
N PHE A 342 35.89 8.75 3.43
CA PHE A 342 34.68 9.60 3.39
C PHE A 342 33.40 8.75 3.35
N LYS A 343 32.39 9.16 4.12
CA LYS A 343 31.21 8.33 4.39
C LYS A 343 30.07 8.66 3.43
N THR A 344 29.55 7.62 2.79
CA THR A 344 28.31 7.62 2.02
C THR A 344 27.31 6.70 2.72
N SER A 345 26.06 7.11 2.96
CA SER A 345 25.02 6.17 3.40
C SER A 345 24.86 5.05 2.38
N ASN A 346 24.66 3.83 2.88
CA ASN A 346 24.19 2.72 2.06
C ASN A 346 22.67 2.89 1.88
N PRO A 347 22.12 2.92 0.65
CA PRO A 347 20.69 3.11 0.48
C PRO A 347 19.86 1.90 0.97
N LYS A 348 20.47 0.70 1.07
CA LYS A 348 19.92 -0.46 1.81
C LYS A 348 19.48 -0.07 3.23
N ASP A 349 20.23 0.80 3.91
CA ASP A 349 19.90 1.23 5.28
C ASP A 349 18.62 2.06 5.30
N LYS A 350 18.40 2.89 4.27
CA LYS A 350 17.17 3.70 4.10
C LYS A 350 15.95 2.78 3.92
N ILE A 351 16.05 1.76 3.05
CA ILE A 351 14.98 0.76 2.85
C ILE A 351 14.76 -0.07 4.13
N SER A 352 15.84 -0.49 4.80
CA SER A 352 15.76 -1.31 6.01
C SER A 352 15.03 -0.59 7.16
N LYS A 353 15.23 0.74 7.29
CA LYS A 353 14.45 1.61 8.22
C LYS A 353 12.95 1.71 7.90
N ARG A 354 12.50 1.20 6.74
CA ARG A 354 11.11 1.22 6.27
C ARG A 354 10.48 -0.17 6.16
N LEU A 355 11.29 -1.23 6.21
CA LEU A 355 10.86 -2.62 5.97
C LEU A 355 9.69 -3.07 6.86
N SER A 356 9.65 -2.63 8.13
CA SER A 356 8.51 -2.89 9.02
C SER A 356 7.22 -2.29 8.47
N LYS A 357 7.19 -0.98 8.22
CA LYS A 357 6.03 -0.27 7.63
C LYS A 357 5.60 -0.85 6.29
N ILE A 358 6.55 -1.28 5.47
CA ILE A 358 6.27 -1.93 4.18
C ILE A 358 5.65 -3.33 4.39
N THR A 359 6.11 -4.09 5.39
CA THR A 359 5.53 -5.39 5.78
C THR A 359 4.13 -5.23 6.40
N ASP A 360 3.93 -4.17 7.20
CA ASP A 360 2.62 -3.79 7.75
C ASP A 360 1.65 -3.47 6.59
N PHE A 361 2.07 -2.64 5.62
CA PHE A 361 1.27 -2.34 4.42
C PHE A 361 0.97 -3.58 3.58
N HIS A 362 1.97 -4.43 3.31
CA HIS A 362 1.78 -5.72 2.62
C HIS A 362 0.73 -6.59 3.31
N SER A 363 0.78 -6.69 4.64
CA SER A 363 -0.19 -7.44 5.44
C SER A 363 -1.61 -6.88 5.34
N ASN A 364 -1.76 -5.55 5.48
CA ASN A 364 -3.06 -4.87 5.31
C ASN A 364 -3.60 -4.99 3.88
N PHE A 365 -2.72 -4.91 2.88
CA PHE A 365 -3.10 -4.91 1.47
C PHE A 365 -3.51 -6.32 1.00
N GLY A 366 -2.78 -7.37 1.40
CA GLY A 366 -3.20 -8.75 1.20
C GLY A 366 -4.54 -9.07 1.89
N PHE A 367 -4.76 -8.56 3.11
CA PHE A 367 -6.06 -8.67 3.77
C PHE A 367 -7.16 -7.87 3.05
N THR A 368 -6.83 -6.73 2.44
CA THR A 368 -7.77 -5.94 1.62
C THR A 368 -8.15 -6.68 0.33
N ALA A 369 -7.18 -7.31 -0.35
CA ALA A 369 -7.43 -8.15 -1.53
C ALA A 369 -8.29 -9.37 -1.18
N PHE A 370 -8.06 -10.00 -0.02
CA PHE A 370 -8.91 -11.06 0.52
C PHE A 370 -10.35 -10.56 0.77
N LEU A 371 -10.53 -9.44 1.48
CA LEU A 371 -11.86 -8.88 1.73
C LEU A 371 -12.58 -8.46 0.44
N ALA A 372 -11.86 -8.02 -0.60
CA ALA A 372 -12.43 -7.73 -1.90
C ALA A 372 -12.93 -9.01 -2.61
N ASN A 373 -12.16 -10.11 -2.52
CA ASN A 373 -12.54 -11.43 -3.03
C ASN A 373 -13.82 -11.97 -2.37
N GLU A 374 -13.90 -11.89 -1.04
CA GLU A 374 -15.07 -12.33 -0.27
C GLU A 374 -16.27 -11.34 -0.36
N THR A 375 -16.17 -10.28 -1.16
CA THR A 375 -17.16 -9.16 -1.26
C THR A 375 -17.42 -8.41 0.06
N MET A 376 -16.53 -8.55 1.04
CA MET A 376 -16.61 -7.94 2.38
C MET A 376 -15.90 -6.57 2.49
N TYR A 377 -15.19 -6.12 1.44
CA TYR A 377 -14.53 -4.82 1.44
C TYR A 377 -15.53 -3.67 1.29
N MET A 378 -15.61 -2.80 2.31
CA MET A 378 -16.62 -1.73 2.42
C MET A 378 -16.21 -0.42 1.70
N GLY A 379 -15.12 -0.41 0.94
CA GLY A 379 -14.63 0.75 0.19
C GLY A 379 -14.81 0.59 -1.32
N ASP A 380 -14.52 1.65 -2.07
CA ASP A 380 -14.45 1.55 -3.53
C ASP A 380 -13.22 0.73 -3.93
N MET A 381 -13.43 -0.33 -4.72
CA MET A 381 -12.34 -1.22 -5.16
C MET A 381 -11.38 -0.53 -6.14
N SER A 382 -11.83 0.46 -6.92
CA SER A 382 -10.97 1.26 -7.78
C SER A 382 -10.08 2.19 -6.94
N ASP A 383 -10.57 2.69 -5.79
CA ASP A 383 -9.73 3.45 -4.84
C ASP A 383 -8.68 2.54 -4.17
N ALA A 384 -9.03 1.29 -3.87
CA ALA A 384 -8.05 0.32 -3.37
C ALA A 384 -6.95 0.03 -4.41
N VAL A 385 -7.32 -0.17 -5.68
CA VAL A 385 -6.36 -0.40 -6.79
C VAL A 385 -5.50 0.84 -7.04
N ASP A 386 -6.10 2.01 -7.30
CA ASP A 386 -5.37 3.24 -7.61
C ASP A 386 -4.49 3.68 -6.44
N GLY A 387 -4.99 3.61 -5.21
CA GLY A 387 -4.24 3.95 -4.02
C GLY A 387 -3.03 3.05 -3.80
N ALA A 388 -3.21 1.72 -3.89
CA ALA A 388 -2.12 0.77 -3.69
C ALA A 388 -1.11 0.74 -4.84
N SER A 389 -1.57 0.88 -6.09
CA SER A 389 -0.74 0.72 -7.31
C SER A 389 0.57 1.48 -7.25
N LEU A 390 0.51 2.76 -6.86
CA LEU A 390 1.66 3.64 -6.78
C LEU A 390 2.66 3.17 -5.73
N ALA A 391 2.18 2.83 -4.52
CA ALA A 391 3.03 2.36 -3.43
C ALA A 391 3.72 1.03 -3.78
N VAL A 392 2.94 0.06 -4.31
CA VAL A 392 3.45 -1.26 -4.74
C VAL A 392 4.55 -1.11 -5.78
N LEU A 393 4.30 -0.35 -6.86
CA LEU A 393 5.25 -0.19 -7.96
C LEU A 393 6.51 0.57 -7.55
N MET A 394 6.41 1.57 -6.67
CA MET A 394 7.56 2.31 -6.16
C MET A 394 8.41 1.46 -5.18
N ILE A 395 7.78 0.59 -4.38
CA ILE A 395 8.48 -0.41 -3.57
C ILE A 395 9.20 -1.42 -4.49
N SER A 396 8.52 -1.94 -5.52
CA SER A 396 9.13 -2.84 -6.52
C SER A 396 10.34 -2.20 -7.20
N ALA A 397 10.20 -1.01 -7.79
CA ALA A 397 11.30 -0.32 -8.47
C ALA A 397 12.53 -0.05 -7.57
N SER A 398 12.29 0.20 -6.27
CA SER A 398 13.36 0.35 -5.27
C SER A 398 14.14 -0.95 -5.04
N VAL A 399 13.44 -2.08 -4.97
CA VAL A 399 14.04 -3.41 -4.77
C VAL A 399 14.69 -3.94 -6.05
N THR A 400 14.02 -3.80 -7.20
CA THR A 400 14.56 -4.12 -8.53
C THR A 400 15.90 -3.44 -8.75
N SER A 401 15.96 -2.13 -8.50
CA SER A 401 17.19 -1.34 -8.62
C SER A 401 18.24 -1.73 -7.59
N MET A 402 17.85 -2.09 -6.35
CA MET A 402 18.78 -2.63 -5.35
C MET A 402 19.43 -3.93 -5.83
N SER A 403 18.66 -4.84 -6.43
CA SER A 403 19.20 -6.09 -6.98
C SER A 403 20.17 -5.81 -8.15
N GLN A 404 19.88 -4.81 -8.99
CA GLN A 404 20.80 -4.42 -10.07
C GLN A 404 22.14 -3.88 -9.54
N VAL A 405 22.13 -3.09 -8.46
CA VAL A 405 23.38 -2.68 -7.76
C VAL A 405 24.11 -3.90 -7.19
N ALA A 406 23.37 -4.82 -6.57
CA ALA A 406 23.95 -6.03 -6.01
C ALA A 406 24.55 -6.95 -7.08
N ASP A 407 23.96 -7.05 -8.27
CA ASP A 407 24.41 -7.96 -9.32
C ASP A 407 25.37 -7.31 -10.34
N ALA A 408 25.75 -6.04 -10.12
CA ALA A 408 26.84 -5.39 -10.83
C ALA A 408 28.20 -6.07 -10.53
N GLY A 409 28.97 -6.32 -11.59
CA GLY A 409 30.30 -6.94 -11.54
C GLY A 409 31.41 -5.97 -11.94
N GLN A 410 32.66 -6.43 -11.82
CA GLN A 410 33.86 -5.63 -12.10
C GLN A 410 34.02 -5.25 -13.58
N ASP A 411 33.37 -5.99 -14.49
CA ASP A 411 33.40 -5.78 -15.95
C ASP A 411 32.24 -4.91 -16.49
N TYR A 412 31.45 -4.28 -15.61
CA TYR A 412 30.33 -3.43 -16.04
C TYR A 412 30.82 -2.03 -16.49
N GLU A 413 30.32 -1.56 -17.63
CA GLU A 413 30.62 -0.22 -18.15
C GLU A 413 30.25 0.89 -17.15
N ASP A 414 31.12 1.88 -16.95
CA ASP A 414 30.95 2.97 -15.98
C ASP A 414 29.57 3.64 -16.05
N GLU A 415 29.14 4.03 -17.27
CA GLU A 415 27.83 4.65 -17.49
C GLU A 415 26.66 3.75 -17.10
N LYS A 416 26.82 2.42 -17.23
CA LYS A 416 25.80 1.46 -16.86
C LYS A 416 25.72 1.28 -15.34
N ILE A 417 26.84 1.35 -14.63
CA ILE A 417 26.88 1.41 -13.16
C ILE A 417 26.23 2.71 -12.67
N LYS A 418 26.60 3.87 -13.26
CA LYS A 418 25.98 5.17 -12.93
C LYS A 418 24.47 5.15 -13.08
N ASN A 419 23.95 4.64 -14.20
CA ASN A 419 22.51 4.55 -14.44
C ASN A 419 21.78 3.63 -13.44
N ILE A 420 22.39 2.50 -13.06
CA ILE A 420 21.84 1.62 -12.01
C ILE A 420 21.81 2.33 -10.65
N ILE A 421 22.86 3.06 -10.27
CA ILE A 421 22.89 3.88 -9.05
C ILE A 421 21.83 4.99 -9.10
N LEU A 422 21.67 5.65 -10.26
CA LEU A 422 20.70 6.70 -10.49
C LEU A 422 19.26 6.21 -10.28
N LEU A 423 18.92 5.05 -10.86
CA LEU A 423 17.61 4.40 -10.69
C LEU A 423 17.39 3.94 -9.24
N PHE A 424 18.41 3.36 -8.59
CA PHE A 424 18.32 2.92 -7.20
C PHE A 424 18.07 4.06 -6.23
N LEU A 425 18.82 5.15 -6.36
CA LEU A 425 18.61 6.36 -5.56
C LEU A 425 17.27 7.01 -5.85
N THR A 426 16.82 7.02 -7.12
CA THR A 426 15.47 7.45 -7.51
C THR A 426 14.38 6.66 -6.79
N GLY A 427 14.47 5.32 -6.78
CA GLY A 427 13.54 4.48 -6.01
C GLY A 427 13.57 4.79 -4.51
N VAL A 428 14.76 4.87 -3.92
CA VAL A 428 14.93 5.10 -2.47
C VAL A 428 14.41 6.48 -2.02
N LEU A 429 14.48 7.53 -2.85
CA LEU A 429 13.83 8.83 -2.56
C LEU A 429 12.35 8.65 -2.22
N PHE A 430 11.63 7.82 -2.99
CA PHE A 430 10.19 7.63 -2.83
C PHE A 430 9.81 6.87 -1.55
N LEU A 431 10.74 6.10 -0.95
CA LEU A 431 10.54 5.42 0.33
C LEU A 431 10.82 6.32 1.55
N ILE A 432 11.13 7.59 1.34
CA ILE A 432 11.26 8.61 2.38
C ILE A 432 9.97 9.46 2.39
N PRO A 433 8.96 9.13 3.24
CA PRO A 433 7.69 9.84 3.26
C PRO A 433 7.84 11.31 3.67
N GLY A 434 6.86 12.13 3.28
CA GLY A 434 6.95 13.59 3.28
C GLY A 434 7.26 14.25 4.62
N LEU A 435 8.46 14.84 4.69
CA LEU A 435 8.82 16.12 5.31
C LEU A 435 7.85 16.75 6.35
N GLU A 436 7.80 16.17 7.56
CA GLU A 436 7.64 16.96 8.79
C GLU A 436 8.75 16.66 9.84
N GLU A 437 9.37 15.48 9.79
CA GLU A 437 10.53 15.16 10.64
C GLU A 437 11.87 15.63 10.01
N GLY A 438 12.65 16.40 10.77
CA GLY A 438 13.94 16.94 10.29
C GLY A 438 15.00 15.90 9.88
N ALA A 439 14.83 14.64 10.29
CA ALA A 439 15.68 13.53 9.82
C ALA A 439 15.47 13.22 8.33
N ALA A 440 14.22 13.32 7.81
CA ALA A 440 13.92 13.03 6.41
C ALA A 440 14.58 14.04 5.45
N ALA A 441 14.64 15.32 5.84
CA ALA A 441 15.29 16.37 5.06
C ALA A 441 16.79 16.10 4.85
N LEU A 442 17.49 15.56 5.85
CA LEU A 442 18.91 15.21 5.75
C LEU A 442 19.13 14.00 4.84
N GLU A 443 18.27 12.98 4.90
CA GLU A 443 18.39 11.80 4.03
C GLU A 443 18.04 12.12 2.56
N LEU A 444 17.08 13.02 2.32
CA LEU A 444 16.79 13.53 0.97
C LEU A 444 17.92 14.40 0.43
N ALA A 445 18.52 15.26 1.26
CA ALA A 445 19.67 16.07 0.87
C ALA A 445 20.89 15.20 0.49
N GLU A 446 21.21 14.19 1.29
CA GLU A 446 22.29 13.23 0.99
C GLU A 446 22.09 12.54 -0.37
N ILE A 447 20.87 12.06 -0.65
CA ILE A 447 20.58 11.40 -1.92
C ILE A 447 20.66 12.39 -3.10
N ALA A 448 20.20 13.64 -2.92
CA ALA A 448 20.34 14.68 -3.94
C ALA A 448 21.80 14.99 -4.27
N SER A 449 22.69 14.99 -3.28
CA SER A 449 24.13 15.15 -3.49
C SER A 449 24.67 14.05 -4.40
N ILE A 450 24.34 12.79 -4.10
CA ILE A 450 24.85 11.64 -4.85
C ILE A 450 24.25 11.59 -6.27
N LEU A 451 22.97 11.93 -6.43
CA LEU A 451 22.32 11.99 -7.74
C LEU A 451 22.95 13.04 -8.66
N ARG A 452 23.24 14.25 -8.16
CA ARG A 452 23.92 15.33 -8.89
C ARG A 452 25.39 15.03 -9.19
N LEU A 453 26.00 14.19 -8.39
CA LEU A 453 27.39 13.76 -8.55
C LEU A 453 27.53 12.64 -9.59
N VAL A 454 26.62 11.67 -9.58
CA VAL A 454 26.69 10.45 -10.41
C VAL A 454 26.03 10.66 -11.78
N GLY A 455 24.97 11.47 -11.87
CA GLY A 455 24.34 11.86 -13.13
C GLY A 455 24.86 13.21 -13.64
N THR A 456 25.16 13.31 -14.93
CA THR A 456 25.33 14.62 -15.58
C THR A 456 24.01 15.39 -15.50
N ALA A 457 24.05 16.62 -14.96
CA ALA A 457 22.86 17.40 -14.63
C ALA A 457 21.83 17.44 -15.79
N GLY A 458 20.64 16.89 -15.53
CA GLY A 458 19.65 16.56 -16.56
C GLY A 458 18.44 15.80 -16.00
N ASP A 459 17.88 14.88 -16.79
CA ASP A 459 16.44 14.96 -17.10
C ASP A 459 15.49 13.99 -16.38
N VAL A 460 15.95 13.15 -15.44
CA VAL A 460 15.07 12.15 -14.77
C VAL A 460 15.19 12.17 -13.24
N ALA A 461 16.35 11.83 -12.68
CA ALA A 461 16.47 11.65 -11.23
C ALA A 461 16.45 12.97 -10.43
N MET A 462 16.83 14.09 -11.05
CA MET A 462 16.56 15.40 -10.45
C MET A 462 15.06 15.72 -10.48
N SER A 463 14.33 15.38 -11.54
CA SER A 463 12.88 15.52 -11.57
C SER A 463 12.19 14.63 -10.53
N ALA A 464 12.72 13.42 -10.27
CA ALA A 464 12.27 12.57 -9.17
C ALA A 464 12.45 13.24 -7.80
N TYR A 465 13.63 13.82 -7.56
CA TYR A 465 13.91 14.61 -6.35
C TYR A 465 12.98 15.82 -6.22
N ASP A 466 12.79 16.58 -7.30
CA ASP A 466 11.92 17.76 -7.31
C ASP A 466 10.47 17.37 -7.01
N VAL A 467 10.00 16.20 -7.47
CA VAL A 467 8.67 15.64 -7.12
C VAL A 467 8.59 15.27 -5.64
N VAL A 468 9.62 14.67 -5.04
CA VAL A 468 9.61 14.29 -3.61
C VAL A 468 9.80 15.50 -2.68
N GLN A 469 10.56 16.51 -3.09
CA GLN A 469 10.75 17.75 -2.35
C GLN A 469 9.56 18.71 -2.49
N ALA A 470 8.79 18.64 -3.59
CA ALA A 470 7.63 19.50 -3.80
C ALA A 470 6.65 19.42 -2.63
N LYS A 471 6.21 20.59 -2.14
CA LYS A 471 5.17 20.67 -1.11
C LYS A 471 3.88 20.01 -1.63
N ASP A 472 3.21 19.26 -0.75
CA ASP A 472 1.93 18.59 -1.01
C ASP A 472 2.00 17.57 -2.19
N ASN A 473 3.14 16.88 -2.37
CA ASN A 473 3.33 15.93 -3.46
C ASN A 473 2.54 14.61 -3.31
N ALA A 474 2.11 14.06 -4.44
CA ALA A 474 1.27 12.86 -4.50
C ALA A 474 1.94 11.59 -3.93
N PRO A 475 3.23 11.29 -4.18
CA PRO A 475 3.90 10.15 -3.55
C PRO A 475 3.90 10.21 -2.02
N ALA A 476 4.23 11.38 -1.43
CA ALA A 476 4.20 11.58 0.01
C ALA A 476 2.78 11.42 0.58
N ALA A 477 1.75 11.88 -0.12
CA ALA A 477 0.35 11.70 0.29
C ALA A 477 -0.08 10.21 0.26
N VAL A 478 0.30 9.45 -0.77
CA VAL A 478 0.03 8.00 -0.86
C VAL A 478 0.77 7.24 0.23
N PHE A 479 2.08 7.42 0.36
CA PHE A 479 2.86 6.73 1.39
C PHE A 479 2.49 7.17 2.81
N GLY A 480 2.06 8.41 3.02
CA GLY A 480 1.50 8.89 4.29
C GLY A 480 0.19 8.20 4.67
N ALA A 481 -0.73 8.05 3.71
CA ALA A 481 -2.01 7.39 3.93
C ALA A 481 -1.88 5.86 4.17
N LEU A 482 -0.97 5.20 3.47
CA LEU A 482 -0.83 3.72 3.47
C LEU A 482 0.22 3.21 4.47
N LEU A 483 1.35 3.91 4.68
CA LEU A 483 2.37 3.55 5.67
C LEU A 483 2.21 4.32 7.01
N GLY A 484 1.07 5.00 7.19
CA GLY A 484 0.74 5.83 8.35
C GLY A 484 0.40 5.06 9.63
N GLY A 485 0.39 3.73 9.60
CA GLY A 485 0.03 2.89 10.75
C GLY A 485 -1.39 2.33 10.72
N LEU A 486 -1.81 1.78 9.57
CA LEU A 486 -2.93 0.84 9.53
C LEU A 486 -2.52 -0.43 10.31
N GLY A 487 -3.12 -0.68 11.47
CA GLY A 487 -3.02 -1.98 12.13
C GLY A 487 -3.75 -3.03 11.30
N ALA A 488 -3.14 -4.23 11.16
CA ALA A 488 -3.38 -5.25 10.13
C ALA A 488 -4.83 -5.78 9.88
N LEU A 489 -5.84 -5.27 10.60
CA LEU A 489 -7.25 -5.66 10.52
C LEU A 489 -8.21 -4.45 10.48
N ASN A 490 -7.72 -3.23 10.17
CA ASN A 490 -8.53 -2.01 10.29
C ASN A 490 -9.48 -1.77 9.10
N MET A 491 -10.52 -2.61 9.01
CA MET A 491 -11.57 -2.57 7.97
C MET A 491 -12.29 -1.22 7.87
N VAL A 492 -12.27 -0.40 8.93
CA VAL A 492 -12.92 0.93 8.96
C VAL A 492 -12.03 2.01 8.36
N LYS A 493 -10.72 2.00 8.66
CA LYS A 493 -9.79 3.02 8.13
C LYS A 493 -9.17 2.66 6.78
N ALA A 494 -9.10 1.39 6.40
CA ALA A 494 -8.53 1.01 5.11
C ALA A 494 -9.24 1.70 3.93
N PRO A 495 -10.59 1.75 3.82
CA PRO A 495 -11.28 2.53 2.78
C PRO A 495 -10.91 4.02 2.76
N GLU A 496 -10.80 4.67 3.92
CA GLU A 496 -10.41 6.08 4.04
C GLU A 496 -8.97 6.32 3.54
N SER A 497 -8.03 5.48 4.00
CA SER A 497 -6.62 5.54 3.57
C SER A 497 -6.44 5.26 2.08
N PHE A 498 -7.14 4.27 1.52
CA PHE A 498 -7.09 3.99 0.08
C PHE A 498 -7.73 5.11 -0.74
N GLY A 499 -8.86 5.69 -0.32
CA GLY A 499 -9.46 6.84 -1.01
C GLY A 499 -8.59 8.10 -1.01
N ILE A 500 -7.89 8.38 0.10
CA ILE A 500 -6.88 9.46 0.16
C ILE A 500 -5.74 9.18 -0.83
N ALA A 501 -5.22 7.95 -0.84
CA ALA A 501 -4.14 7.55 -1.74
C ALA A 501 -4.56 7.60 -3.23
N ALA A 502 -5.74 7.06 -3.57
CA ALA A 502 -6.30 7.08 -4.91
C ALA A 502 -6.49 8.51 -5.42
N LYS A 503 -7.02 9.40 -4.58
CA LYS A 503 -7.17 10.82 -4.91
C LYS A 503 -5.82 11.48 -5.19
N ALA A 504 -4.78 11.17 -4.42
CA ALA A 504 -3.42 11.67 -4.67
C ALA A 504 -2.83 11.12 -5.98
N ARG A 505 -2.95 9.80 -6.23
CA ARG A 505 -2.47 9.16 -7.47
C ARG A 505 -3.22 9.65 -8.72
N ARG A 506 -4.55 9.81 -8.67
CA ARG A 506 -5.36 10.35 -9.78
C ARG A 506 -5.10 11.83 -10.03
N GLY A 507 -4.74 12.59 -8.98
CA GLY A 507 -4.33 13.99 -9.09
C GLY A 507 -2.90 14.22 -9.61
N MET A 508 -2.10 13.17 -9.76
CA MET A 508 -0.70 13.27 -10.19
C MET A 508 -0.59 13.63 -11.69
N PRO A 509 0.06 14.76 -12.07
CA PRO A 509 0.30 15.11 -13.47
C PRO A 509 1.20 14.09 -14.18
N SER A 510 1.03 13.93 -15.49
CA SER A 510 1.84 12.99 -16.30
C SER A 510 3.34 13.19 -16.13
N GLY A 511 3.84 14.43 -16.14
CA GLY A 511 5.25 14.72 -15.92
C GLY A 511 5.78 14.31 -14.53
N GLN A 512 4.92 14.25 -13.51
CA GLN A 512 5.31 13.67 -12.21
C GLN A 512 5.37 12.14 -12.29
N VAL A 513 4.44 11.48 -12.98
CA VAL A 513 4.48 10.03 -13.25
C VAL A 513 5.74 9.64 -14.04
N GLU A 514 6.14 10.45 -15.01
CA GLU A 514 7.35 10.23 -15.81
C GLU A 514 8.63 10.37 -14.98
N ALA A 515 8.66 11.30 -14.02
CA ALA A 515 9.74 11.44 -13.05
C ALA A 515 9.87 10.26 -12.08
N LEU A 516 8.86 9.39 -11.95
CA LEU A 516 8.95 8.16 -11.13
C LEU A 516 9.75 7.03 -11.81
N GLY A 517 10.18 7.23 -13.06
CA GLY A 517 10.98 6.28 -13.81
C GLY A 517 10.16 5.23 -14.58
N PRO A 518 10.83 4.42 -15.42
CA PRO A 518 10.18 3.58 -16.42
C PRO A 518 9.37 2.42 -15.82
N GLU A 519 9.80 1.85 -14.69
CA GLU A 519 9.14 0.72 -14.04
C GLU A 519 7.79 1.14 -13.43
N VAL A 520 7.75 2.27 -12.71
CA VAL A 520 6.51 2.82 -12.13
C VAL A 520 5.59 3.34 -13.24
N LYS A 521 6.11 4.07 -14.23
CA LYS A 521 5.33 4.52 -15.40
C LYS A 521 4.75 3.34 -16.19
N GLY A 522 5.53 2.27 -16.37
CA GLY A 522 5.15 1.06 -17.08
C GLY A 522 4.02 0.30 -16.37
N GLY A 523 4.20 -0.03 -15.10
CA GLY A 523 3.18 -0.72 -14.30
C GLY A 523 1.90 0.10 -14.15
N LEU A 524 2.00 1.43 -14.01
CA LEU A 524 0.81 2.30 -14.01
C LEU A 524 0.11 2.29 -15.37
N ALA A 525 0.83 2.27 -16.49
CA ALA A 525 0.25 2.13 -17.82
C ALA A 525 -0.40 0.75 -18.07
N GLN A 526 0.16 -0.31 -17.47
CA GLN A 526 -0.37 -1.68 -17.49
C GLN A 526 -1.70 -1.77 -16.72
N ILE A 527 -1.78 -1.17 -15.53
CA ILE A 527 -3.00 -1.07 -14.72
C ILE A 527 -4.04 -0.18 -15.43
N ASP A 528 -3.64 0.99 -15.94
CA ASP A 528 -4.48 1.86 -16.78
C ASP A 528 -5.06 1.11 -17.98
N LYS A 529 -4.31 0.17 -18.59
CA LYS A 529 -4.78 -0.69 -19.69
C LYS A 529 -5.77 -1.75 -19.20
N LEU A 530 -5.46 -2.46 -18.12
CA LEU A 530 -6.31 -3.49 -17.53
C LEU A 530 -7.67 -2.94 -17.11
N VAL A 531 -7.71 -1.74 -16.50
CA VAL A 531 -8.95 -1.04 -16.13
C VAL A 531 -9.73 -0.53 -17.35
N LYS A 532 -9.07 -0.17 -18.46
CA LYS A 532 -9.71 0.37 -19.68
C LYS A 532 -10.07 -0.68 -20.73
N ALA A 533 -9.71 -1.95 -20.55
CA ALA A 533 -10.02 -3.03 -21.48
C ALA A 533 -11.49 -3.51 -21.40
N CYS A 534 -12.27 -2.97 -20.46
CA CYS A 534 -13.59 -3.45 -20.02
C CYS A 534 -14.69 -2.37 -20.13
N PHE A 535 -14.71 -1.60 -21.23
CA PHE A 535 -15.74 -0.59 -21.56
C PHE A 535 -16.03 -0.55 -23.07
#